data_AF-A0A0G1QFV6-F1
#
_entry.id   AF-A0A0G1QFV6-F1
#
_cell.length_a   1.000
_cell.length_b   1.000
_cell.length_c   1.000
_cell.angle_alpha   90.00
_cell.angle_beta   90.00
_cell.angle_gamma   90.00
#
_symmetry.space_group_name_H-M   'P 1'
#
loop_
_entity.id
_entity.type
_entity.pdbx_description
1 polymer ?
#
loop_
_entity_poly.entity_id
_entity_poly.type
_entity_poly.pdbx_seq_one_letter_code
_entity_poly.pdbx_strand_id
1 'polypeptide(L)'
;MSSGEFGDIPAEAINFSVATQPEKEPEYDTEAWGRLTASEEGFGWLIQQGERLGVPTKEIDKAVVALVAKMEGAGNYGKVFHFMKGSKTGQRLYGPDKVKEFGLRAVEAAKAAQDFSTAAGLTCDLFGLDSPEWRVAVELATVKGREQEQKEKAAKKNKIRLLPDASFADLFQALSDSGEDLNELFEAELADNFSPEVVEDILGLMKNSTAAENLGVVDFFKKHGYSKKDITTFLPIGFKRK
;
A
#
# COMPACT_ATOMS: atom_id res chain seq x y z
N MET A 1 -45.05 -64.74 37.41
CA MET A 1 -44.57 -63.69 36.48
C MET A 1 -44.86 -62.36 37.16
N SER A 2 -43.82 -61.67 37.64
CA SER A 2 -43.92 -60.44 38.42
C SER A 2 -43.51 -59.28 37.52
N SER A 3 -44.45 -58.38 37.25
CA SER A 3 -44.21 -57.12 36.55
C SER A 3 -43.90 -56.05 37.60
N GLY A 4 -42.62 -55.69 37.70
CA GLY A 4 -42.15 -54.62 38.56
C GLY A 4 -42.50 -53.24 38.02
N GLU A 5 -42.98 -52.38 38.91
CA GLU A 5 -43.26 -50.96 38.70
C GLU A 5 -41.93 -50.19 38.48
N PHE A 6 -41.86 -49.43 37.39
CA PHE A 6 -40.83 -48.41 37.19
C PHE A 6 -41.28 -47.14 37.90
N GLY A 7 -40.57 -46.78 38.98
CA GLY A 7 -40.73 -45.50 39.66
C GLY A 7 -40.17 -44.36 38.83
N ASP A 8 -40.96 -43.29 38.75
CA ASP A 8 -40.58 -41.99 38.20
C ASP A 8 -39.32 -41.43 38.89
N ILE A 9 -38.30 -41.12 38.09
CA ILE A 9 -37.13 -40.36 38.56
C ILE A 9 -37.46 -38.88 38.37
N PRO A 10 -37.57 -38.06 39.43
CA PRO A 10 -37.77 -36.63 39.25
C PRO A 10 -36.53 -36.01 38.62
N ALA A 11 -36.77 -35.25 37.55
CA ALA A 11 -35.80 -34.39 36.88
C ALA A 11 -35.51 -33.17 37.77
N GLU A 12 -34.76 -33.36 38.85
CA GLU A 12 -34.12 -32.24 39.53
C GLU A 12 -32.81 -31.92 38.81
N ALA A 13 -32.90 -30.84 38.03
CA ALA A 13 -31.82 -30.20 37.34
C ALA A 13 -30.63 -29.97 38.28
N ILE A 14 -29.51 -30.63 37.98
CA ILE A 14 -28.21 -30.27 38.53
C ILE A 14 -27.87 -28.89 37.95
N ASN A 15 -28.24 -27.86 38.70
CA ASN A 15 -27.88 -26.48 38.40
C ASN A 15 -26.40 -26.31 38.77
N PHE A 16 -25.50 -26.71 37.87
CA PHE A 16 -24.10 -26.30 37.92
C PHE A 16 -24.05 -24.80 37.62
N SER A 17 -24.30 -24.00 38.66
CA SER A 17 -23.95 -22.60 38.67
C SER A 17 -22.43 -22.53 38.65
N VAL A 18 -21.86 -22.53 37.44
CA VAL A 18 -20.46 -22.16 37.22
C VAL A 18 -20.38 -20.71 37.66
N ALA A 19 -19.93 -20.50 38.90
CA ALA A 19 -19.52 -19.19 39.35
C ALA A 19 -18.41 -18.75 38.40
N THR A 20 -18.74 -17.86 37.47
CA THR A 20 -17.76 -17.07 36.75
C THR A 20 -16.96 -16.34 37.82
N GLN A 21 -15.74 -16.83 38.07
CA GLN A 21 -14.81 -16.08 38.89
C GLN A 21 -14.68 -14.69 38.26
N PRO A 22 -14.74 -13.61 39.05
CA PRO A 22 -14.54 -12.27 38.51
C PRO A 22 -13.18 -12.26 37.82
N GLU A 23 -13.17 -11.94 36.52
CA GLU A 23 -11.93 -11.77 35.76
C GLU A 23 -11.05 -10.79 36.53
N LYS A 24 -9.89 -11.28 36.98
CA LYS A 24 -8.90 -10.49 37.71
C LYS A 24 -8.61 -9.24 36.89
N GLU A 25 -8.75 -8.06 37.49
CA GLU A 25 -8.47 -6.81 36.79
C GLU A 25 -7.08 -6.86 36.13
N PRO A 26 -6.97 -6.44 34.87
CA PRO A 26 -5.71 -6.48 34.14
C PRO A 26 -4.65 -5.66 34.87
N GLU A 27 -3.47 -6.24 35.09
CA GLU A 27 -2.34 -5.60 35.79
C GLU A 27 -1.62 -4.51 34.96
N TYR A 28 -2.20 -4.11 33.82
CA TYR A 28 -1.65 -3.15 32.88
C TYR A 28 -2.70 -2.09 32.51
N ASP A 29 -2.24 -0.93 32.06
CA ASP A 29 -3.10 0.17 31.62
C ASP A 29 -3.85 -0.20 30.32
N THR A 30 -5.09 -0.66 30.48
CA THR A 30 -5.96 -1.09 29.38
C THR A 30 -6.38 0.06 28.46
N GLU A 31 -6.49 1.27 29.00
CA GLU A 31 -6.88 2.45 28.23
C GLU A 31 -5.72 2.90 27.32
N ALA A 32 -4.50 2.95 27.86
CA ALA A 32 -3.31 3.15 27.08
C ALA A 32 -3.13 2.05 26.03
N TRP A 33 -3.32 0.77 26.40
CA TRP A 33 -3.25 -0.34 25.45
C TRP A 33 -4.30 -0.25 24.34
N GLY A 34 -5.53 0.15 24.66
CA GLY A 34 -6.59 0.39 23.69
C GLY A 34 -6.23 1.47 22.67
N ARG A 35 -5.62 2.58 23.13
CA ARG A 35 -5.12 3.64 22.23
C ARG A 35 -3.99 3.15 21.32
N LEU A 36 -3.05 2.36 21.85
CA LEU A 36 -1.94 1.83 21.07
C LEU A 36 -2.42 0.89 19.96
N THR A 37 -3.36 -0.01 20.28
CA THR A 37 -3.91 -0.98 19.30
C THR A 37 -4.80 -0.32 18.24
N ALA A 38 -5.37 0.84 18.52
CA ALA A 38 -6.10 1.66 17.55
C ALA A 38 -5.19 2.53 16.66
N SER A 39 -3.92 2.72 17.03
CA SER A 39 -2.98 3.50 16.23
C SER A 39 -2.62 2.82 14.91
N GLU A 40 -2.20 3.61 13.91
CA GLU A 40 -1.75 3.10 12.61
C GLU A 40 -0.24 2.79 12.57
N GLU A 41 0.39 2.80 13.75
CA GLU A 41 1.81 2.54 13.91
C GLU A 41 2.15 1.06 13.64
N GLY A 42 3.36 0.80 13.14
CA GLY A 42 3.76 -0.53 12.68
C GLY A 42 3.97 -1.58 13.80
N PHE A 43 4.08 -2.85 13.40
CA PHE A 43 4.23 -3.99 14.32
C PHE A 43 5.29 -3.83 15.42
N GLY A 44 6.47 -3.34 15.05
CA GLY A 44 7.59 -3.19 15.98
C GLY A 44 7.29 -2.21 17.11
N TRP A 45 6.61 -1.11 16.78
CA TRP A 45 6.21 -0.11 17.77
C TRP A 45 5.13 -0.66 18.70
N LEU A 46 4.10 -1.32 18.15
CA LEU A 46 3.02 -1.92 18.93
C LEU A 46 3.55 -2.93 19.97
N ILE A 47 4.43 -3.84 19.55
CA ILE A 47 5.03 -4.84 20.43
C ILE A 47 5.86 -4.17 21.52
N GLN A 48 6.73 -3.21 21.15
CA GLN A 48 7.59 -2.53 22.11
C GLN A 48 6.79 -1.74 23.15
N GLN A 49 5.73 -1.03 22.75
CA GLN A 49 4.91 -0.28 23.70
C GLN A 49 4.07 -1.21 24.58
N GLY A 50 3.55 -2.32 24.04
CA GLY A 50 2.86 -3.34 24.84
C GLY A 50 3.74 -3.91 25.95
N GLU A 51 4.99 -4.27 25.61
CA GLU A 51 5.97 -4.76 26.58
C GLU A 51 6.28 -3.71 27.66
N ARG A 52 6.42 -2.43 27.28
CA ARG A 52 6.66 -1.33 28.22
C ARG A 52 5.50 -1.08 29.19
N LEU A 53 4.27 -1.30 28.75
CA LEU A 53 3.08 -1.19 29.58
C LEU A 53 2.84 -2.42 30.46
N GLY A 54 3.67 -3.46 30.36
CA GLY A 54 3.47 -4.72 31.09
C GLY A 54 2.32 -5.56 30.55
N VAL A 55 1.90 -5.33 29.29
CA VAL A 55 0.82 -6.09 28.67
C VAL A 55 1.23 -7.57 28.54
N PRO A 56 0.40 -8.53 28.95
CA PRO A 56 0.69 -9.94 28.80
C PRO A 56 0.94 -10.30 27.33
N THR A 57 1.92 -11.16 27.07
CA THR A 57 2.29 -11.58 25.70
C THR A 57 1.08 -12.07 24.88
N LYS A 58 0.13 -12.77 25.50
CA LYS A 58 -1.10 -13.23 24.83
C LYS A 58 -1.97 -12.09 24.31
N GLU A 59 -1.99 -10.94 24.97
CA GLU A 59 -2.76 -9.76 24.54
C GLU A 59 -2.02 -9.00 23.43
N ILE A 60 -0.69 -8.90 23.53
CA ILE A 60 0.16 -8.40 22.43
C ILE A 60 -0.05 -9.25 21.17
N ASP A 61 -0.10 -10.58 21.32
CA ASP A 61 -0.32 -11.51 20.21
C ASP A 61 -1.66 -11.31 19.53
N LYS A 62 -2.75 -11.14 20.30
CA LYS A 62 -4.08 -10.85 19.75
C LYS A 62 -4.05 -9.57 18.92
N ALA A 63 -3.42 -8.52 19.43
CA ALA A 63 -3.31 -7.25 18.72
C ALA A 63 -2.45 -7.37 17.44
N VAL A 64 -1.34 -8.12 17.49
CA VAL A 64 -0.50 -8.41 16.32
C VAL A 64 -1.29 -9.17 15.26
N VAL A 65 -2.06 -10.19 15.64
CA VAL A 65 -2.91 -10.96 14.71
C VAL A 65 -3.96 -10.06 14.07
N ALA A 66 -4.58 -9.15 14.83
CA ALA A 66 -5.52 -8.17 14.28
C ALA A 66 -4.85 -7.19 13.30
N LEU A 67 -3.65 -6.71 13.61
CA LEU A 67 -2.89 -5.82 12.74
C LEU A 67 -2.43 -6.53 11.45
N VAL A 68 -2.04 -7.80 11.53
CA VAL A 68 -1.77 -8.65 10.36
C VAL A 68 -2.99 -8.71 9.46
N ALA A 69 -4.18 -9.02 10.00
CA ALA A 69 -5.42 -9.07 9.23
C ALA A 69 -5.78 -7.71 8.59
N LYS A 70 -5.60 -6.60 9.32
CA LYS A 70 -5.80 -5.24 8.77
C LYS A 70 -4.86 -4.98 7.59
N MET A 71 -3.57 -5.30 7.74
CA MET A 71 -2.57 -5.06 6.71
C MET A 71 -2.76 -5.97 5.48
N GLU A 72 -3.19 -7.22 5.69
CA GLU A 72 -3.63 -8.12 4.62
C GLU A 72 -4.80 -7.54 3.84
N GLY A 73 -5.83 -7.05 4.53
CA GLY A 73 -7.00 -6.41 3.90
C GLY A 73 -6.65 -5.14 3.12
N ALA A 74 -5.59 -4.44 3.54
CA ALA A 74 -5.06 -3.27 2.85
C ALA A 74 -4.03 -3.61 1.74
N GLY A 75 -3.82 -4.89 1.42
CA GLY A 75 -2.88 -5.32 0.37
C GLY A 75 -1.40 -5.21 0.73
N ASN A 76 -1.06 -4.95 1.99
CA ASN A 76 0.32 -4.77 2.47
C ASN A 76 1.03 -6.12 2.72
N TYR A 77 0.93 -7.06 1.77
CA TYR A 77 1.45 -8.42 1.91
C TYR A 77 2.96 -8.46 2.14
N GLY A 78 3.75 -7.61 1.49
CA GLY A 78 5.21 -7.57 1.70
C GLY A 78 5.58 -7.24 3.16
N LYS A 79 4.94 -6.22 3.75
CA LYS A 79 5.19 -5.82 5.14
C LYS A 79 4.84 -6.93 6.13
N VAL A 80 3.70 -7.60 5.91
CA VAL A 80 3.25 -8.72 6.76
C VAL A 80 4.24 -9.88 6.65
N PHE A 81 4.66 -10.25 5.44
CA PHE A 81 5.65 -11.31 5.23
C PHE A 81 6.98 -11.00 5.94
N HIS A 82 7.52 -9.79 5.78
CA HIS A 82 8.76 -9.38 6.44
C HIS A 82 8.64 -9.38 7.97
N PHE A 83 7.49 -8.97 8.51
CA PHE A 83 7.23 -9.09 9.93
C PHE A 83 7.21 -10.56 10.39
N MET A 84 6.49 -11.43 9.69
CA MET A 84 6.39 -12.86 10.03
C MET A 84 7.75 -13.55 9.96
N LYS A 85 8.55 -13.27 8.92
CA LYS A 85 9.88 -13.85 8.72
C LYS A 85 10.93 -13.28 9.67
N GLY A 86 10.92 -11.96 9.90
CA GLY A 86 12.02 -11.23 10.53
C GLY A 86 11.88 -11.00 12.03
N SER A 87 10.67 -11.11 12.60
CA SER A 87 10.45 -10.86 14.03
C SER A 87 10.28 -12.15 14.84
N LYS A 88 10.76 -12.15 16.09
CA LYS A 88 10.57 -13.27 17.02
C LYS A 88 9.09 -13.56 17.27
N THR A 89 8.27 -12.51 17.38
CA THR A 89 6.81 -12.62 17.56
C THR A 89 6.16 -13.24 16.32
N GLY A 90 6.51 -12.79 15.12
CA GLY A 90 6.03 -13.34 13.86
C GLY A 90 6.37 -14.81 13.69
N GLN A 91 7.64 -15.19 13.89
CA GLN A 91 8.07 -16.59 13.80
C GLN A 91 7.34 -17.48 14.81
N ARG A 92 7.13 -17.00 16.04
CA ARG A 92 6.39 -17.73 17.08
C ARG A 92 4.92 -17.91 16.75
N LEU A 93 4.27 -16.90 16.18
CA LEU A 93 2.84 -16.93 15.89
C LEU A 93 2.48 -17.74 14.65
N TYR A 94 3.32 -17.70 13.62
CA TYR A 94 2.97 -18.20 12.30
C TYR A 94 3.76 -19.44 11.89
N GLY A 95 4.93 -19.73 12.47
CA GLY A 95 5.72 -20.90 12.10
C GLY A 95 6.22 -20.87 10.64
N PRO A 96 7.11 -21.80 10.25
CA PRO A 96 7.81 -21.72 8.97
C PRO A 96 6.89 -21.93 7.75
N ASP A 97 5.94 -22.86 7.83
CA ASP A 97 5.08 -23.20 6.68
C ASP A 97 4.14 -22.06 6.31
N LYS A 98 3.57 -21.41 7.32
CA LYS A 98 2.64 -20.28 7.17
C LYS A 98 3.38 -19.01 6.73
N VAL A 99 4.61 -18.78 7.22
CA VAL A 99 5.51 -17.72 6.70
C VAL A 99 5.77 -17.94 5.20
N LYS A 100 6.08 -19.17 4.80
CA LYS A 100 6.33 -19.52 3.39
C LYS A 100 5.09 -19.34 2.52
N GLU A 101 3.95 -19.87 2.95
CA GLU A 101 2.67 -19.70 2.26
C GLU A 101 2.34 -18.22 2.04
N PHE A 102 2.52 -17.42 3.10
CA PHE A 102 2.23 -16.00 3.04
C PHE A 102 3.18 -15.23 2.13
N GLY A 103 4.48 -15.57 2.15
CA GLY A 103 5.44 -14.98 1.22
C GLY A 103 5.12 -15.29 -0.23
N LEU A 104 4.68 -16.52 -0.56
CA LEU A 104 4.25 -16.85 -1.92
C LEU A 104 3.07 -15.96 -2.37
N ARG A 105 2.08 -15.74 -1.49
CA ARG A 105 0.97 -14.82 -1.76
C ARG A 105 1.46 -13.39 -1.97
N ALA A 106 2.44 -12.93 -1.19
CA ALA A 106 3.03 -11.61 -1.34
C ALA A 106 3.76 -11.44 -2.68
N VAL A 107 4.49 -12.47 -3.14
CA VAL A 107 5.12 -12.49 -4.47
C VAL A 107 4.05 -12.38 -5.57
N GLU A 108 3.00 -13.19 -5.50
CA GLU A 108 1.94 -13.17 -6.52
C GLU A 108 1.16 -11.84 -6.53
N ALA A 109 0.90 -11.25 -5.35
CA ALA A 109 0.29 -9.93 -5.25
C ALA A 109 1.16 -8.84 -5.89
N ALA A 110 2.48 -8.86 -5.65
CA ALA A 110 3.41 -7.91 -6.26
C ALA A 110 3.48 -8.07 -7.79
N LYS A 111 3.50 -9.30 -8.31
CA LYS A 111 3.42 -9.58 -9.75
C LYS A 111 2.11 -9.08 -10.37
N ALA A 112 0.98 -9.31 -9.70
CA ALA A 112 -0.33 -8.86 -10.16
C ALA A 112 -0.42 -7.33 -10.22
N ALA A 113 0.22 -6.63 -9.27
CA ALA A 113 0.35 -5.18 -9.25
C ALA A 113 1.42 -4.64 -10.23
N GLN A 114 2.09 -5.52 -10.99
CA GLN A 114 3.22 -5.18 -11.87
C GLN A 114 4.41 -4.54 -11.14
N ASP A 115 4.50 -4.68 -9.81
CA ASP A 115 5.66 -4.27 -9.03
C ASP A 115 6.71 -5.40 -9.01
N PHE A 116 7.37 -5.55 -10.15
CA PHE A 116 8.35 -6.62 -10.37
C PHE A 116 9.60 -6.47 -9.50
N SER A 117 9.94 -5.25 -9.08
CA SER A 117 11.06 -5.00 -8.16
C SER A 117 10.76 -5.60 -6.78
N THR A 118 9.58 -5.30 -6.22
CA THR A 118 9.13 -5.91 -4.96
C THR A 118 8.98 -7.42 -5.09
N ALA A 119 8.42 -7.92 -6.20
CA ALA A 119 8.31 -9.35 -6.45
C ALA A 119 9.67 -10.06 -6.44
N ALA A 120 10.71 -9.46 -7.03
CA ALA A 120 12.06 -10.00 -7.04
C ALA A 120 12.68 -10.03 -5.64
N GLY A 121 12.52 -8.95 -4.85
CA GLY A 121 12.96 -8.90 -3.45
C GLY A 121 12.32 -10.00 -2.60
N LEU A 122 10.99 -10.12 -2.67
CA LEU A 122 10.22 -11.15 -1.95
C LEU A 122 10.60 -12.57 -2.38
N THR A 123 10.90 -12.77 -3.67
CA THR A 123 11.34 -14.08 -4.19
C THR A 123 12.73 -14.44 -3.67
N CYS A 124 13.67 -13.47 -3.63
CA CYS A 124 14.98 -13.66 -3.00
C CYS A 124 14.84 -14.07 -1.53
N ASP A 125 13.91 -13.44 -0.82
CA ASP A 125 13.65 -13.72 0.58
C ASP A 125 13.12 -15.15 0.82
N LEU A 126 12.40 -15.73 -0.15
CA LEU A 126 11.79 -17.06 -0.03
C LEU A 126 12.69 -18.20 -0.50
N PHE A 127 13.34 -18.00 -1.64
CA PHE A 127 14.06 -19.05 -2.36
C PHE A 127 15.58 -18.86 -2.34
N GLY A 128 16.04 -17.69 -1.90
CA GLY A 128 17.44 -17.31 -1.87
C GLY A 128 17.88 -16.59 -3.15
N LEU A 129 19.05 -15.96 -3.05
CA LEU A 129 19.75 -15.40 -4.20
C LEU A 129 20.07 -16.52 -5.19
N ASP A 130 20.05 -16.22 -6.49
CA ASP A 130 20.37 -17.17 -7.57
C ASP A 130 19.41 -18.35 -7.74
N SER A 131 18.30 -18.41 -6.99
CA SER A 131 17.27 -19.41 -7.24
C SER A 131 16.66 -19.23 -8.65
N PRO A 132 16.17 -20.30 -9.30
CA PRO A 132 15.47 -20.19 -10.58
C PRO A 132 14.31 -19.18 -10.53
N GLU A 133 13.55 -19.18 -9.44
CA GLU A 133 12.43 -18.26 -9.22
C GLU A 133 12.92 -16.81 -9.13
N TRP A 134 13.99 -16.56 -8.37
CA TRP A 134 14.56 -15.22 -8.23
C TRP A 134 15.10 -14.70 -9.56
N ARG A 135 15.80 -15.54 -10.35
CA ARG A 135 16.32 -15.15 -11.66
C ARG A 135 15.22 -14.74 -12.61
N VAL A 136 14.11 -15.50 -12.66
CA VAL A 136 12.94 -15.15 -13.47
C VAL A 136 12.34 -13.83 -13.01
N ALA A 137 12.19 -13.62 -11.69
CA ALA A 137 11.64 -12.37 -11.15
C ALA A 137 12.53 -11.15 -11.46
N VAL A 138 13.85 -11.29 -11.37
CA VAL A 138 14.81 -10.22 -11.70
C VAL A 138 14.85 -9.93 -13.19
N GLU A 139 14.78 -10.96 -14.04
CA GLU A 139 14.71 -10.76 -15.49
C GLU A 139 13.46 -9.97 -15.87
N LEU A 140 12.29 -10.34 -15.32
CA LEU A 140 11.06 -9.59 -15.50
C LEU A 140 11.17 -8.15 -15.01
N ALA A 141 11.73 -7.92 -13.82
CA ALA A 141 11.96 -6.58 -13.29
C ALA A 141 12.89 -5.75 -14.19
N THR A 142 13.93 -6.38 -14.74
CA THR A 142 14.89 -5.72 -15.62
C THR A 142 14.28 -5.36 -16.96
N VAL A 143 13.54 -6.29 -17.59
CA VAL A 143 12.88 -6.04 -18.88
C VAL A 143 11.84 -4.93 -18.73
N LYS A 144 11.00 -4.99 -17.68
CA LYS A 144 9.96 -3.99 -17.44
C LYS A 144 10.53 -2.63 -17.08
N GLY A 145 11.56 -2.58 -16.25
CA GLY A 145 12.30 -1.35 -15.96
C GLY A 145 12.91 -0.73 -17.22
N ARG A 146 13.45 -1.54 -18.14
CA ARG A 146 13.96 -1.05 -19.44
C ARG A 146 12.85 -0.58 -20.37
N GLU A 147 11.71 -1.28 -20.44
CA GLU A 147 10.55 -0.85 -21.23
C GLU A 147 10.04 0.50 -20.73
N GLN A 148 9.93 0.68 -19.41
CA GLN A 148 9.50 1.93 -18.80
C GLN A 148 10.50 3.05 -19.06
N GLU A 149 11.81 2.81 -18.88
CA GLU A 149 12.86 3.79 -19.21
C GLU A 149 12.84 4.14 -20.71
N GLN A 150 12.56 3.19 -21.60
CA GLN A 150 12.42 3.44 -23.03
C GLN A 150 11.15 4.23 -23.35
N LYS A 151 10.02 3.92 -22.72
CA LYS A 151 8.77 4.71 -22.84
C LYS A 151 8.99 6.13 -22.37
N GLU A 152 9.59 6.33 -21.20
CA GLU A 152 9.96 7.66 -20.68
C GLU A 152 10.91 8.39 -21.64
N LYS A 153 11.93 7.72 -22.17
CA LYS A 153 12.86 8.31 -23.16
C LYS A 153 12.18 8.64 -24.50
N ALA A 154 11.25 7.81 -24.97
CA ALA A 154 10.51 8.02 -26.21
C ALA A 154 9.50 9.16 -26.06
N ALA A 155 8.78 9.20 -24.94
CA ALA A 155 7.84 10.26 -24.64
C ALA A 155 8.55 11.59 -24.28
N LYS A 156 9.75 11.55 -23.68
CA LYS A 156 10.66 12.73 -23.59
C LYS A 156 11.14 13.25 -24.94
N LYS A 157 11.18 12.41 -25.99
CA LYS A 157 11.47 12.84 -27.38
C LYS A 157 10.24 13.43 -28.07
N ASN A 158 9.05 12.89 -27.81
CA ASN A 158 7.78 13.41 -28.34
C ASN A 158 7.20 14.50 -27.41
N LYS A 159 7.81 15.68 -27.45
CA LYS A 159 7.26 16.83 -26.70
C LYS A 159 6.08 17.46 -27.42
N ILE A 160 5.01 17.71 -26.68
CA ILE A 160 3.91 18.57 -27.11
C ILE A 160 4.46 19.98 -27.35
N ARG A 161 4.13 20.58 -28.48
CA ARG A 161 4.66 21.90 -28.88
C ARG A 161 3.61 22.98 -28.73
N LEU A 162 3.61 23.63 -27.56
CA LEU A 162 2.71 24.73 -27.25
C LEU A 162 3.28 26.09 -27.69
N LEU A 163 2.37 27.06 -27.88
CA LEU A 163 2.75 28.46 -27.98
C LEU A 163 3.18 28.99 -26.59
N PRO A 164 4.04 30.02 -26.51
CA PRO A 164 4.50 30.57 -25.23
C PRO A 164 3.41 31.07 -24.29
N ASP A 165 2.25 31.44 -24.85
CA ASP A 165 1.05 31.98 -24.21
C ASP A 165 -0.12 30.98 -24.20
N ALA A 166 0.16 29.70 -24.46
CA ALA A 166 -0.85 28.66 -24.46
C ALA A 166 -1.55 28.51 -23.10
N SER A 167 -2.86 28.27 -23.17
CA SER A 167 -3.73 27.96 -22.04
C SER A 167 -3.66 26.48 -21.65
N PHE A 168 -4.22 26.12 -20.50
CA PHE A 168 -4.40 24.70 -20.13
C PHE A 168 -5.36 23.98 -21.07
N ALA A 169 -6.35 24.67 -21.65
CA ALA A 169 -7.21 24.09 -22.68
C ALA A 169 -6.39 23.67 -23.92
N ASP A 170 -5.46 24.51 -24.37
CA ASP A 170 -4.55 24.17 -25.48
C ASP A 170 -3.65 22.97 -25.14
N LEU A 171 -3.17 22.89 -23.89
CA LEU A 171 -2.38 21.76 -23.39
C LEU A 171 -3.18 20.47 -23.39
N PHE A 172 -4.40 20.46 -22.84
CA PHE A 172 -5.22 19.27 -22.75
C PHE A 172 -5.69 18.79 -24.13
N GLN A 173 -6.03 19.72 -25.02
CA GLN A 173 -6.33 19.37 -26.41
C GLN A 173 -5.11 18.71 -27.07
N ALA A 174 -3.93 19.31 -26.93
CA ALA A 174 -2.72 18.77 -27.51
C ALA A 174 -2.30 17.41 -26.91
N LEU A 175 -2.57 17.16 -25.62
CA LEU A 175 -2.41 15.85 -24.98
C LEU A 175 -3.36 14.82 -25.61
N SER A 176 -4.65 15.16 -25.75
CA SER A 176 -5.66 14.30 -26.37
C SER A 176 -5.31 13.96 -27.83
N ASP A 177 -4.79 14.92 -28.58
CA ASP A 177 -4.43 14.73 -29.99
C ASP A 177 -3.14 13.91 -30.18
N SER A 178 -2.30 13.85 -29.14
CA SER A 178 -1.00 13.16 -29.18
C SER A 178 -1.05 11.70 -28.76
N GLY A 179 -2.19 11.22 -28.27
CA GLY A 179 -2.43 9.83 -27.88
C GLY A 179 -2.22 9.54 -26.38
N GLU A 180 -2.73 8.38 -25.95
CA GLU A 180 -2.81 7.94 -24.54
C GLU A 180 -1.43 7.88 -23.86
N ASP A 181 -0.39 7.41 -24.55
CA ASP A 181 0.98 7.31 -24.01
C ASP A 181 1.55 8.65 -23.50
N LEU A 182 1.23 9.76 -24.16
CA LEU A 182 1.72 11.08 -23.75
C LEU A 182 0.90 11.68 -22.60
N ASN A 183 -0.38 11.32 -22.51
CA ASN A 183 -1.22 11.70 -21.38
C ASN A 183 -0.78 10.97 -20.11
N GLU A 184 -0.55 9.66 -20.19
CA GLU A 184 -0.03 8.87 -19.07
C GLU A 184 1.33 9.40 -18.58
N LEU A 185 2.26 9.71 -19.50
CA LEU A 185 3.54 10.31 -19.09
C LEU A 185 3.35 11.67 -18.42
N PHE A 186 2.46 12.53 -18.97
CA PHE A 186 2.21 13.84 -18.40
C PHE A 186 1.71 13.74 -16.97
N GLU A 187 0.74 12.86 -16.69
CA GLU A 187 0.20 12.64 -15.35
C GLU A 187 1.26 12.06 -14.39
N ALA A 188 2.06 11.10 -14.85
CA ALA A 188 3.14 10.50 -14.06
C ALA A 188 4.23 11.52 -13.68
N GLU A 189 4.78 12.25 -14.65
CA GLU A 189 5.82 13.26 -14.39
C GLU A 189 5.27 14.44 -13.59
N LEU A 190 3.97 14.74 -13.69
CA LEU A 190 3.31 15.73 -12.86
C LEU A 190 3.29 15.29 -11.39
N ALA A 191 2.89 14.04 -11.13
CA ALA A 191 2.83 13.48 -9.78
C ALA A 191 4.21 13.35 -9.10
N ASP A 192 5.25 13.01 -9.87
CA ASP A 192 6.59 12.75 -9.33
C ASP A 192 7.40 14.03 -9.05
N ASN A 193 7.21 15.09 -9.85
CA ASN A 193 8.09 16.26 -9.83
C ASN A 193 7.45 17.55 -9.27
N PHE A 194 6.14 17.57 -9.07
CA PHE A 194 5.42 18.76 -8.61
C PHE A 194 4.72 18.51 -7.27
N SER A 195 4.51 19.58 -6.51
CA SER A 195 3.84 19.48 -5.20
C SER A 195 2.41 18.95 -5.35
N PRO A 196 1.88 18.17 -4.40
CA PRO A 196 0.51 17.63 -4.46
C PRO A 196 -0.58 18.68 -4.76
N GLU A 197 -0.43 19.90 -4.22
CA GLU A 197 -1.35 21.03 -4.48
C GLU A 197 -1.41 21.39 -5.97
N VAL A 198 -0.26 21.47 -6.63
CA VAL A 198 -0.15 21.75 -8.07
C VAL A 198 -0.75 20.63 -8.92
N VAL A 199 -0.53 19.38 -8.50
CA VAL A 199 -1.11 18.21 -9.17
C VAL A 199 -2.63 18.26 -9.10
N GLU A 200 -3.18 18.48 -7.90
CA GLU A 200 -4.62 18.55 -7.66
C GLU A 200 -5.27 19.68 -8.45
N ASP A 201 -4.67 20.88 -8.46
CA ASP A 201 -5.15 22.03 -9.23
C ASP A 201 -5.23 21.72 -10.73
N ILE A 202 -4.19 21.10 -11.30
CA ILE A 202 -4.16 20.75 -12.73
C ILE A 202 -5.19 19.67 -13.06
N LEU A 203 -5.33 18.64 -12.23
CA LEU A 203 -6.36 17.62 -12.40
C LEU A 203 -7.78 18.21 -12.25
N GLY A 204 -7.94 19.23 -11.41
CA GLY A 204 -9.16 20.02 -11.30
C GLY A 204 -9.49 20.78 -12.59
N LEU A 205 -8.49 21.37 -13.24
CA LEU A 205 -8.64 22.07 -14.53
C LEU A 205 -9.05 21.12 -15.66
N MET A 206 -8.56 19.87 -15.69
CA MET A 206 -8.98 18.87 -16.68
C MET A 206 -10.49 18.60 -16.63
N LYS A 207 -11.11 18.75 -15.46
CA LYS A 207 -12.55 18.54 -15.25
C LYS A 207 -13.39 19.81 -15.47
N ASN A 208 -12.75 20.98 -15.63
CA ASN A 208 -13.41 22.28 -15.75
C ASN A 208 -12.85 23.09 -16.94
N SER A 209 -13.44 22.88 -18.12
CA SER A 209 -12.99 23.47 -19.38
C SER A 209 -12.92 25.00 -19.37
N THR A 210 -13.89 25.67 -18.74
CA THR A 210 -13.95 27.14 -18.69
C THR A 210 -12.80 27.75 -17.88
N ALA A 211 -12.36 27.09 -16.80
CA ALA A 211 -11.19 27.53 -16.04
C ALA A 211 -9.89 27.28 -16.81
N ALA A 212 -9.81 26.17 -17.55
CA ALA A 212 -8.64 25.78 -18.33
C ALA A 212 -8.36 26.72 -19.51
N GLU A 213 -9.39 27.28 -20.15
CA GLU A 213 -9.26 28.23 -21.28
C GLU A 213 -8.62 29.57 -20.88
N ASN A 214 -8.86 30.01 -19.64
CA ASN A 214 -8.47 31.35 -19.19
C ASN A 214 -7.14 31.38 -18.42
N LEU A 215 -6.51 30.22 -18.22
CA LEU A 215 -5.31 30.09 -17.41
C LEU A 215 -4.12 29.66 -18.27
N GLY A 216 -3.11 30.53 -18.37
CA GLY A 216 -1.87 30.26 -19.10
C GLY A 216 -1.00 29.21 -18.39
N VAL A 217 -0.48 28.24 -19.13
CA VAL A 217 0.32 27.13 -18.58
C VAL A 217 1.57 27.68 -17.87
N VAL A 218 2.34 28.54 -18.54
CA VAL A 218 3.60 29.07 -17.97
C VAL A 218 3.32 29.95 -16.75
N ASP A 219 2.27 30.76 -16.80
CA ASP A 219 1.95 31.71 -15.72
C ASP A 219 1.46 31.00 -14.47
N PHE A 220 0.68 29.92 -14.61
CA PHE A 220 0.28 29.06 -13.51
C PHE A 220 1.51 28.47 -12.81
N PHE A 221 2.36 27.72 -13.52
CA PHE A 221 3.54 27.11 -12.91
C PHE A 221 4.46 28.15 -12.26
N LYS A 222 4.60 29.32 -12.86
CA LYS A 222 5.35 30.45 -12.29
C LYS A 222 4.76 30.95 -10.98
N LYS A 223 3.44 31.01 -10.85
CA LYS A 223 2.74 31.39 -9.60
C LYS A 223 3.04 30.39 -8.46
N HIS A 224 3.22 29.12 -8.80
CA HIS A 224 3.60 28.05 -7.85
C HIS A 224 5.12 27.88 -7.68
N GLY A 225 5.93 28.82 -8.18
CA GLY A 225 7.38 28.83 -7.98
C GLY A 225 8.20 28.03 -8.99
N TYR A 226 7.58 27.51 -10.05
CA TYR A 226 8.26 26.75 -11.09
C TYR A 226 8.59 27.62 -12.30
N SER A 227 9.82 27.50 -12.80
CA SER A 227 10.23 28.23 -14.00
C SER A 227 9.76 27.52 -15.27
N LYS A 228 9.72 28.25 -16.39
CA LYS A 228 9.47 27.66 -17.71
C LYS A 228 10.44 26.52 -18.05
N LYS A 229 11.68 26.60 -17.54
CA LYS A 229 12.67 25.54 -17.73
C LYS A 229 12.25 24.26 -17.03
N ASP A 230 11.74 24.35 -15.80
CA ASP A 230 11.30 23.21 -15.00
C ASP A 230 10.15 22.47 -15.71
N ILE A 231 9.17 23.21 -16.22
CA ILE A 231 8.08 22.67 -17.06
C ILE A 231 8.67 21.85 -18.22
N THR A 232 9.62 22.41 -18.98
CA THR A 232 10.19 21.71 -20.14
C THR A 232 11.17 20.58 -19.81
N THR A 233 11.69 20.55 -18.59
CA THR A 233 12.62 19.53 -18.10
C THR A 233 11.84 18.30 -17.64
N PHE A 234 10.79 18.50 -16.85
CA PHE A 234 10.05 17.41 -16.20
C PHE A 234 8.85 16.96 -17.02
N LEU A 235 8.08 17.89 -17.59
CA LEU A 235 6.89 17.53 -18.36
C LEU A 235 7.23 17.30 -19.84
N PRO A 236 6.43 16.48 -20.56
CA PRO A 236 6.57 16.28 -22.01
C PRO A 236 6.10 17.49 -22.84
N ILE A 237 6.40 18.71 -22.38
CA ILE A 237 5.99 19.98 -22.99
C ILE A 237 7.23 20.71 -23.51
N GLY A 238 7.12 21.26 -24.71
CA GLY A 238 8.04 22.22 -25.29
C GLY A 238 7.30 23.45 -25.79
N PHE A 239 7.95 24.61 -25.72
CA PHE A 239 7.37 25.85 -26.24
C PHE A 239 8.03 26.23 -27.56
N LYS A 240 7.22 26.63 -28.55
CA LYS A 240 7.72 27.17 -29.83
C LYS A 240 8.50 28.48 -29.59
N ARG A 241 9.54 28.72 -30.39
CA ARG A 241 10.21 30.02 -30.42
C ARG A 241 9.26 31.04 -31.07
N LYS A 242 9.21 32.25 -30.52
CA LYS A 242 8.54 33.38 -31.19
C LYS A 242 9.25 33.71 -32.49
#